data_AF-A0A413DPX1-F1
#
_entry.id   AF-A0A413DPX1-F1
#
_cell.length_a   1.000
_cell.length_b   1.000
_cell.length_c   1.000
_cell.angle_alpha   90.00
_cell.angle_beta   90.00
_cell.angle_gamma   90.00
#
_symmetry.space_group_name_H-M   'P 1'
#
loop_
_entity.id
_entity.type
_entity.pdbx_description
1 polymer ?
#
loop_
_entity_poly.entity_id
_entity_poly.type
_entity_poly.pdbx_seq_one_letter_code
_entity_poly.pdbx_strand_id
1 'polypeptide(L)'
;MQFIVSKKEFIPPVIAPDIIETLGDDYEIWTYEDYERLPPLLVGVYSYSAIPKCLAPLSTQGLVKSGVFRLQREFVPGLYGNGVYVVVIDTGVNYAQEAFLTPEGKTKIAVLWDQNTDTVYSEDEINAAISSENPYESIPGDEDGHGTFVASVICGNDRPQDDFAGVAPQAKLIVVKLKRAPQKLYDFYFIPDRKMVYSEVDVMRAVHFADEFAGQKGAPAVFCMALGCNNGSHTGAEDLSEYLDYITAKRGRAVVAAAGNEANSRHHYKGRITDTVDDIEINVEQDMDGFYLECWALSPELFTLSVISPSGQSNPAGVPMRIDSGEYSFLLEGTQVTIDYRQTGRQTRDLLIFIRFEKVVKGVWTIRVFPLSTIGGVFNMWLPMTGLLDADVSFIVSEPDTTLTMPSDAKLVITAGGYNSLNDAILLESGRGFDADGGIKPDLVAPAVDITGANLRGMYIALSGTSAAAAITAAVAALIMEWMIVRGNVLLANGVDIKNVMVRNCRRKEKTDYPNKIFGYGFMNGFANF
;
A
#
# COMPACT_ATOMS: atom_id res chain seq x y z
N MET A 1 -9.20 19.53 -6.31
CA MET A 1 -8.89 18.72 -5.11
C MET A 1 -10.02 17.75 -4.85
N GLN A 2 -9.72 16.58 -4.31
CA GLN A 2 -10.70 15.51 -4.08
C GLN A 2 -10.63 15.05 -2.63
N PHE A 3 -11.78 14.70 -2.06
CA PHE A 3 -11.90 14.20 -0.70
C PHE A 3 -12.73 12.93 -0.68
N ILE A 4 -12.35 12.02 0.20
CA ILE A 4 -13.08 10.77 0.45
C ILE A 4 -14.13 11.05 1.52
N VAL A 5 -15.38 10.69 1.26
CA VAL A 5 -16.48 10.86 2.22
C VAL A 5 -17.20 9.54 2.39
N SER A 6 -17.14 8.99 3.61
CA SER A 6 -17.93 7.81 3.96
C SER A 6 -19.40 8.18 4.12
N LYS A 7 -20.30 7.46 3.44
CA LYS A 7 -21.76 7.60 3.59
C LYS A 7 -22.27 7.16 4.96
N LYS A 8 -21.42 6.48 5.75
CA LYS A 8 -21.72 6.05 7.12
C LYS A 8 -21.47 7.16 8.15
N GLU A 9 -20.78 8.23 7.78
CA GLU A 9 -20.52 9.38 8.65
C GLU A 9 -21.23 10.63 8.13
N PHE A 10 -21.73 11.46 9.04
CA PHE A 10 -22.20 12.79 8.67
C PHE A 10 -21.04 13.79 8.79
N ILE A 11 -20.39 14.07 7.67
CA ILE A 11 -19.36 15.10 7.57
C ILE A 11 -19.93 16.24 6.72
N PRO A 12 -20.33 17.39 7.31
CA PRO A 12 -20.80 18.50 6.52
C PRO A 12 -19.65 19.07 5.67
N PRO A 13 -19.91 19.41 4.39
CA PRO A 13 -18.89 20.06 3.58
C PRO A 13 -18.50 21.40 4.18
N VAL A 14 -17.20 21.71 4.15
CA VAL A 14 -16.70 23.06 4.44
C VAL A 14 -17.33 24.05 3.45
N ILE A 15 -17.38 23.67 2.17
CA ILE A 15 -18.10 24.33 1.08
C ILE A 15 -18.70 23.21 0.21
N ALA A 16 -19.85 23.45 -0.43
CA ALA A 16 -20.47 22.47 -1.32
C ALA A 16 -19.50 22.02 -2.43
N PRO A 17 -19.39 20.71 -2.71
CA PRO A 17 -18.54 20.19 -3.79
C PRO A 17 -19.12 20.51 -5.16
N ASP A 18 -18.25 20.63 -6.17
CA ASP A 18 -18.68 20.86 -7.56
C ASP A 18 -19.21 19.56 -8.19
N ILE A 19 -18.59 18.42 -7.85
CA ILE A 19 -19.00 17.08 -8.32
C ILE A 19 -19.01 16.10 -7.15
N ILE A 20 -20.07 15.29 -7.06
CA ILE A 20 -20.18 14.17 -6.14
C ILE A 20 -20.26 12.89 -6.98
N GLU A 21 -19.26 12.04 -6.85
CA GLU A 21 -19.23 10.70 -7.43
C GLU A 21 -19.49 9.67 -6.34
N THR A 22 -20.34 8.69 -6.60
CA THR A 22 -20.56 7.58 -5.67
C THR A 22 -19.64 6.42 -6.03
N LEU A 23 -18.94 5.88 -5.03
CA LEU A 23 -18.08 4.71 -5.17
C LEU A 23 -18.67 3.54 -4.36
N GLY A 24 -19.36 2.64 -5.07
CA GLY A 24 -20.14 1.57 -4.42
C GLY A 24 -21.21 2.12 -3.46
N ASP A 25 -21.51 1.37 -2.40
CA ASP A 25 -22.59 1.72 -1.48
C ASP A 25 -22.15 2.63 -0.32
N ASP A 26 -20.84 2.68 -0.05
CA ASP A 26 -20.31 3.17 1.23
C ASP A 26 -19.54 4.50 1.11
N TYR A 27 -19.12 4.92 -0.08
CA TYR A 27 -18.26 6.09 -0.26
C TYR A 27 -18.76 7.06 -1.33
N GLU A 28 -18.41 8.32 -1.16
CA GLU A 28 -18.49 9.38 -2.14
C GLU A 28 -17.13 10.05 -2.33
N ILE A 29 -16.84 10.46 -3.56
CA ILE A 29 -15.70 11.31 -3.88
C ILE A 29 -16.23 12.71 -4.16
N TRP A 30 -15.87 13.65 -3.30
CA TRP A 30 -16.22 15.06 -3.46
C TRP A 30 -15.09 15.77 -4.18
N THR A 31 -15.38 16.28 -5.38
CA THR A 31 -14.41 16.99 -6.21
C THR A 31 -14.70 18.50 -6.18
N TYR A 32 -13.63 19.26 -5.98
CA TYR A 32 -13.58 20.72 -6.03
C TYR A 32 -12.66 21.12 -7.16
N GLU A 33 -13.22 21.70 -8.22
CA GLU A 33 -12.46 22.08 -9.43
C GLU A 33 -11.56 23.28 -9.15
N ASP A 34 -12.12 24.29 -8.48
CA ASP A 34 -11.38 25.47 -8.02
C ASP A 34 -10.96 25.28 -6.56
N TYR A 35 -9.71 24.86 -6.35
CA TYR A 35 -9.19 24.65 -5.00
C TYR A 35 -8.95 25.95 -4.23
N GLU A 36 -8.73 27.09 -4.90
CA GLU A 36 -8.40 28.34 -4.21
C GLU A 36 -9.58 28.89 -3.38
N ARG A 37 -10.79 28.35 -3.58
CA ARG A 37 -11.94 28.61 -2.71
C ARG A 37 -11.88 27.84 -1.38
N LEU A 38 -11.10 26.77 -1.30
CA LEU A 38 -11.01 25.92 -0.12
C LEU A 38 -10.00 26.50 0.88
N PRO A 39 -10.26 26.35 2.19
CA PRO A 39 -9.24 26.58 3.19
C PRO A 39 -7.96 25.76 2.93
N PRO A 40 -6.80 26.19 3.50
CA PRO A 40 -5.57 25.42 3.45
C PRO A 40 -5.79 23.98 3.93
N LEU A 41 -5.16 23.02 3.25
CA LEU A 41 -5.24 21.61 3.63
C LEU A 41 -4.53 21.42 4.98
N LEU A 42 -5.32 21.30 6.04
CA LEU A 42 -4.86 21.10 7.41
C LEU A 42 -5.74 20.04 8.07
N VAL A 43 -5.13 19.16 8.87
CA VAL A 43 -5.89 18.18 9.64
C VAL A 43 -6.74 18.90 10.68
N GLY A 44 -6.33 20.08 11.16
CA GLY A 44 -7.15 20.99 11.98
C GLY A 44 -8.40 21.56 11.29
N VAL A 45 -8.53 21.47 9.96
CA VAL A 45 -9.70 21.98 9.21
C VAL A 45 -10.55 20.84 8.63
N TYR A 46 -9.91 19.84 8.03
CA TYR A 46 -10.57 18.70 7.40
C TYR A 46 -10.51 17.47 8.30
N SER A 47 -11.44 16.53 8.13
CA SER A 47 -11.29 15.20 8.76
C SER A 47 -10.04 14.53 8.19
N TYR A 48 -9.23 13.90 9.05
CA TYR A 48 -8.04 13.17 8.62
C TYR A 48 -8.38 12.12 7.56
N SER A 49 -9.46 11.35 7.74
CA SER A 49 -9.89 10.33 6.77
C SER A 49 -10.32 10.94 5.43
N ALA A 50 -10.82 12.17 5.42
CA ALA A 50 -11.27 12.81 4.19
C ALA A 50 -10.12 13.29 3.31
N ILE A 51 -8.96 13.63 3.90
CA ILE A 51 -7.76 14.00 3.15
C ILE A 51 -7.15 12.72 2.55
N PRO A 52 -7.12 12.58 1.21
CA PRO A 52 -6.56 11.38 0.58
C PRO A 52 -5.11 11.16 0.97
N LYS A 53 -4.72 9.90 1.19
CA LYS A 53 -3.31 9.53 1.37
C LYS A 53 -2.59 9.44 0.03
N CYS A 54 -1.26 9.49 0.08
CA CYS A 54 -0.40 9.22 -1.08
C CYS A 54 0.26 7.86 -0.93
N LEU A 55 -0.01 6.96 -1.88
CA LEU A 55 0.59 5.63 -1.93
C LEU A 55 1.73 5.62 -2.94
N ALA A 56 2.82 4.91 -2.63
CA ALA A 56 3.91 4.69 -3.58
C ALA A 56 4.18 3.19 -3.80
N PRO A 57 4.85 2.83 -4.91
CA PRO A 57 5.32 1.46 -5.15
C PRO A 57 6.19 0.91 -4.02
N LEU A 58 5.96 -0.34 -3.63
CA LEU A 58 6.64 -1.02 -2.52
C LEU A 58 7.80 -1.94 -2.98
N SER A 59 8.50 -1.57 -4.05
CA SER A 59 9.68 -2.32 -4.52
C SER A 59 11.00 -1.65 -4.15
N THR A 60 12.05 -2.45 -3.97
CA THR A 60 13.41 -1.98 -3.66
C THR A 60 14.40 -2.66 -4.61
N GLN A 61 15.09 -1.81 -5.38
CA GLN A 61 16.38 -2.01 -6.07
C GLN A 61 16.71 -3.40 -6.66
N GLY A 62 16.88 -3.44 -7.98
CA GLY A 62 17.39 -4.62 -8.67
C GLY A 62 18.87 -4.86 -8.42
N LEU A 63 19.23 -6.07 -7.98
CA LEU A 63 20.59 -6.58 -8.09
C LEU A 63 20.76 -7.24 -9.46
N VAL A 64 21.83 -6.90 -10.17
CA VAL A 64 22.23 -7.64 -11.37
C VAL A 64 22.79 -8.99 -10.93
N LYS A 65 21.96 -10.03 -11.12
CA LYS A 65 22.26 -11.47 -11.03
C LYS A 65 22.79 -12.01 -9.69
N SER A 66 21.94 -12.78 -9.03
CA SER A 66 22.32 -14.08 -8.45
C SER A 66 21.11 -15.02 -8.32
N GLY A 67 21.15 -16.19 -8.96
CA GLY A 67 20.28 -17.34 -8.67
C GLY A 67 18.77 -17.15 -8.85
N VAL A 68 18.21 -17.73 -9.91
CA VAL A 68 16.79 -17.57 -10.25
C VAL A 68 15.92 -18.64 -9.57
N PHE A 69 14.74 -18.24 -9.09
CA PHE A 69 13.74 -19.13 -8.52
C PHE A 69 12.57 -19.32 -9.51
N ARG A 70 12.38 -20.57 -9.98
CA ARG A 70 11.33 -20.91 -10.95
C ARG A 70 10.03 -21.34 -10.26
N LEU A 71 9.09 -20.41 -10.15
CA LEU A 71 7.89 -20.50 -9.30
C LEU A 71 6.80 -21.50 -9.79
N GLN A 72 6.61 -21.66 -11.10
CA GLN A 72 5.39 -22.28 -11.65
C GLN A 72 5.16 -23.76 -11.25
N ARG A 73 6.23 -24.56 -11.13
CA ARG A 73 6.10 -26.01 -10.87
C ARG A 73 5.90 -26.36 -9.39
N GLU A 74 6.06 -25.39 -8.49
CA GLU A 74 6.02 -25.64 -7.06
C GLU A 74 4.66 -25.35 -6.42
N PHE A 75 3.83 -24.47 -7.00
CA PHE A 75 2.59 -24.03 -6.33
C PHE A 75 1.36 -24.89 -6.57
N VAL A 76 0.91 -25.12 -7.81
CA VAL A 76 -0.21 -26.04 -8.05
C VAL A 76 -0.08 -26.77 -9.40
N PRO A 77 0.14 -28.09 -9.40
CA PRO A 77 0.11 -28.87 -10.63
C PRO A 77 -1.25 -28.80 -11.35
N GLY A 78 -1.24 -28.42 -12.63
CA GLY A 78 -2.42 -28.50 -13.50
C GLY A 78 -3.41 -27.33 -13.42
N LEU A 79 -3.08 -26.26 -12.68
CA LEU A 79 -3.77 -24.97 -12.74
C LEU A 79 -2.84 -23.92 -13.36
N TYR A 80 -3.42 -22.98 -14.11
CA TYR A 80 -2.64 -21.95 -14.82
C TYR A 80 -3.27 -20.56 -14.73
N GLY A 81 -4.38 -20.39 -14.00
CA GLY A 81 -5.13 -19.14 -13.87
C GLY A 81 -6.27 -19.01 -14.88
N ASN A 82 -6.69 -20.10 -15.53
CA ASN A 82 -7.69 -20.06 -16.60
C ASN A 82 -9.03 -19.53 -16.07
N GLY A 83 -9.62 -18.58 -16.79
CA GLY A 83 -10.95 -18.02 -16.46
C GLY A 83 -10.94 -17.08 -15.26
N VAL A 84 -9.77 -16.65 -14.78
CA VAL A 84 -9.61 -15.70 -13.68
C VAL A 84 -8.97 -14.42 -14.18
N TYR A 85 -9.45 -13.27 -13.70
CA TYR A 85 -8.78 -11.98 -13.88
C TYR A 85 -7.82 -11.71 -12.73
N VAL A 86 -6.63 -11.20 -13.03
CA VAL A 86 -5.77 -10.56 -12.04
C VAL A 86 -5.71 -9.07 -12.33
N VAL A 87 -6.05 -8.26 -11.34
CA VAL A 87 -6.09 -6.80 -11.42
C VAL A 87 -4.75 -6.26 -10.96
N VAL A 88 -4.11 -5.46 -11.80
CA VAL A 88 -2.86 -4.74 -11.51
C VAL A 88 -3.18 -3.24 -11.50
N ILE A 89 -3.17 -2.65 -10.31
CA ILE A 89 -3.40 -1.22 -10.08
C ILE A 89 -2.05 -0.62 -9.69
N ASP A 90 -1.36 -0.03 -10.65
CA ASP A 90 0.07 0.27 -10.53
C ASP A 90 0.51 1.35 -11.57
N THR A 91 1.78 1.38 -11.95
CA THR A 91 2.38 2.32 -12.92
C THR A 91 1.95 2.07 -14.37
N GLY A 92 1.18 1.01 -14.63
CA GLY A 92 0.79 0.53 -15.95
C GLY A 92 1.46 -0.79 -16.33
N VAL A 93 1.28 -1.21 -17.59
CA VAL A 93 1.94 -2.41 -18.12
C VAL A 93 2.37 -2.17 -19.56
N ASN A 94 3.60 -2.55 -19.91
CA ASN A 94 4.08 -2.57 -21.29
C ASN A 94 3.47 -3.74 -22.08
N TYR A 95 2.20 -3.56 -22.49
CA TYR A 95 1.32 -4.58 -23.06
C TYR A 95 1.81 -5.27 -24.35
N ALA A 96 2.68 -4.61 -25.13
CA ALA A 96 3.21 -5.19 -26.37
C ALA A 96 4.43 -6.11 -26.15
N GLN A 97 4.89 -6.28 -24.90
CA GLN A 97 5.97 -7.21 -24.60
C GLN A 97 5.52 -8.67 -24.67
N GLU A 98 6.43 -9.54 -25.11
CA GLU A 98 6.19 -10.98 -25.26
C GLU A 98 5.64 -11.64 -23.98
N ALA A 99 5.97 -11.13 -22.80
CA ALA A 99 5.44 -11.62 -21.53
C ALA A 99 3.90 -11.64 -21.47
N PHE A 100 3.25 -10.69 -22.15
CA PHE A 100 1.81 -10.45 -22.10
C PHE A 100 1.07 -10.83 -23.38
N LEU A 101 1.74 -11.56 -24.27
CA LEU A 101 1.13 -12.07 -25.51
C LEU A 101 0.75 -13.55 -25.36
N THR A 102 -0.33 -13.99 -25.98
CA THR A 102 -0.62 -15.42 -26.17
C THR A 102 0.31 -15.98 -27.26
N PRO A 103 0.41 -17.32 -27.41
CA PRO A 103 1.16 -17.93 -28.50
C PRO A 103 0.72 -17.46 -29.90
N GLU A 104 -0.53 -17.03 -30.05
CA GLU A 104 -1.10 -16.45 -31.28
C GLU A 104 -0.80 -14.96 -31.45
N GLY A 105 -0.02 -14.35 -30.55
CA GLY A 105 0.35 -12.93 -30.57
C GLY A 105 -0.76 -11.99 -30.11
N LYS A 106 -1.78 -12.48 -29.40
CA LYS A 106 -2.87 -11.65 -28.84
C LYS A 106 -2.55 -11.20 -27.43
N THR A 107 -3.09 -10.07 -26.98
CA THR A 107 -2.87 -9.60 -25.61
C THR A 107 -3.53 -10.51 -24.57
N LYS A 108 -2.91 -10.64 -23.39
CA LYS A 108 -3.52 -11.18 -22.17
C LYS A 108 -4.30 -10.13 -21.37
N ILE A 109 -4.21 -8.87 -21.75
CA ILE A 109 -4.88 -7.75 -21.07
C ILE A 109 -6.29 -7.59 -21.64
N ALA A 110 -7.29 -7.84 -20.80
CA ALA A 110 -8.70 -7.73 -21.19
C ALA A 110 -9.19 -6.28 -21.27
N VAL A 111 -8.61 -5.42 -20.43
CA VAL A 111 -8.88 -3.98 -20.41
C VAL A 111 -7.71 -3.26 -19.75
N LEU A 112 -7.39 -2.06 -20.26
CA LEU A 112 -6.41 -1.14 -19.68
C LEU A 112 -7.08 0.22 -19.49
N TRP A 113 -7.09 0.74 -18.27
CA TRP A 113 -7.48 2.14 -18.01
C TRP A 113 -6.24 2.97 -17.72
N ASP A 114 -5.98 3.99 -18.55
CA ASP A 114 -4.97 5.01 -18.26
C ASP A 114 -5.64 6.22 -17.61
N GLN A 115 -5.42 6.41 -16.32
CA GLN A 115 -5.98 7.52 -15.57
C GLN A 115 -5.36 8.87 -15.94
N ASN A 116 -4.18 8.91 -16.58
CA ASN A 116 -3.56 10.17 -16.98
C ASN A 116 -4.35 10.84 -18.11
N THR A 117 -4.87 10.04 -19.04
CA THR A 117 -5.71 10.48 -20.16
C THR A 117 -7.19 10.21 -19.93
N ASP A 118 -7.53 9.57 -18.81
CA ASP A 118 -8.86 9.05 -18.48
C ASP A 118 -9.48 8.21 -19.60
N THR A 119 -8.65 7.39 -20.27
CA THR A 119 -9.05 6.58 -21.43
C THR A 119 -9.00 5.10 -21.10
N VAL A 120 -10.08 4.39 -21.44
CA VAL A 120 -10.20 2.94 -21.27
C VAL A 120 -10.02 2.27 -22.63
N TYR A 121 -9.04 1.39 -22.72
CA TYR A 121 -8.71 0.62 -23.91
C TYR A 121 -9.17 -0.84 -23.74
N SER A 122 -9.95 -1.30 -24.70
CA SER A 122 -10.43 -2.68 -24.80
C SER A 122 -9.35 -3.65 -25.29
N GLU A 123 -9.57 -4.95 -25.06
CA GLU A 123 -8.73 -6.02 -25.62
C GLU A 123 -8.52 -5.90 -27.14
N ASP A 124 -9.55 -5.49 -27.89
CA ASP A 124 -9.47 -5.33 -29.35
C ASP A 124 -8.60 -4.13 -29.76
N GLU A 125 -8.72 -3.00 -29.06
CA GLU A 125 -7.89 -1.81 -29.29
C GLU A 125 -6.42 -2.09 -28.95
N ILE A 126 -6.17 -2.81 -27.86
CA ILE A 126 -4.82 -3.23 -27.48
C ILE A 126 -4.22 -4.15 -28.54
N ASN A 127 -4.99 -5.13 -29.05
CA ASN A 127 -4.54 -6.00 -30.13
C ASN A 127 -4.29 -5.25 -31.45
N ALA A 128 -5.11 -4.25 -31.76
CA ALA A 128 -4.89 -3.37 -32.89
C ALA A 128 -3.60 -2.55 -32.75
N ALA A 129 -3.33 -2.02 -31.55
CA ALA A 129 -2.08 -1.33 -31.24
C ALA A 129 -0.87 -2.26 -31.36
N ILE A 130 -0.92 -3.48 -30.81
CA ILE A 130 0.16 -4.48 -30.92
C ILE A 130 0.51 -4.79 -32.39
N SER A 131 -0.47 -4.72 -33.28
CA SER A 131 -0.29 -5.02 -34.71
C SER A 131 0.26 -3.83 -35.52
N SER A 132 0.41 -2.66 -34.91
CA SER A 132 0.95 -1.46 -35.56
C SER A 132 2.49 -1.44 -35.55
N GLU A 133 3.11 -0.57 -36.35
CA GLU A 133 4.57 -0.41 -36.35
C GLU A 133 5.12 0.16 -35.02
N ASN A 134 4.30 0.95 -34.32
CA ASN A 134 4.65 1.56 -33.04
C ASN A 134 3.46 1.44 -32.07
N PRO A 135 3.35 0.30 -31.35
CA PRO A 135 2.21 0.05 -30.48
C PRO A 135 1.96 1.19 -29.48
N TYR A 136 3.02 1.73 -28.88
CA TYR A 136 2.95 2.69 -27.78
C TYR A 136 2.60 4.12 -28.21
N GLU A 137 2.42 4.39 -29.51
CA GLU A 137 1.99 5.69 -30.01
C GLU A 137 0.49 5.93 -29.75
N SER A 138 -0.34 4.89 -29.89
CA SER A 138 -1.79 5.00 -29.69
C SER A 138 -2.23 4.72 -28.27
N ILE A 139 -1.51 3.85 -27.55
CA ILE A 139 -1.79 3.51 -26.16
C ILE A 139 -0.49 3.67 -25.37
N PRO A 140 -0.40 4.65 -24.46
CA PRO A 140 0.81 4.84 -23.65
C PRO A 140 1.14 3.59 -22.83
N GLY A 141 2.42 3.22 -22.80
CA GLY A 141 2.93 2.13 -21.97
C GLY A 141 3.17 2.53 -20.52
N ASP A 142 3.79 1.61 -19.78
CA ASP A 142 4.40 1.84 -18.48
C ASP A 142 5.74 2.58 -18.66
N GLU A 143 5.94 3.62 -17.87
CA GLU A 143 7.12 4.49 -17.92
C GLU A 143 8.06 4.29 -16.72
N ASP A 144 7.57 3.62 -15.67
CA ASP A 144 8.31 3.35 -14.42
C ASP A 144 8.83 1.90 -14.39
N GLY A 145 7.98 0.94 -14.75
CA GLY A 145 8.34 -0.47 -14.89
C GLY A 145 7.90 -1.35 -13.74
N HIS A 146 7.50 -0.78 -12.60
CA HIS A 146 7.03 -1.55 -11.46
C HIS A 146 5.79 -2.39 -11.80
N GLY A 147 4.77 -1.79 -12.43
CA GLY A 147 3.56 -2.50 -12.84
C GLY A 147 3.82 -3.57 -13.89
N THR A 148 4.70 -3.31 -14.85
CA THR A 148 5.18 -4.32 -15.82
C THR A 148 5.85 -5.50 -15.12
N PHE A 149 6.72 -5.24 -14.15
CA PHE A 149 7.37 -6.28 -13.36
C PHE A 149 6.35 -7.12 -12.59
N VAL A 150 5.48 -6.48 -11.81
CA VAL A 150 4.42 -7.15 -11.02
C VAL A 150 3.53 -8.01 -11.91
N ALA A 151 3.03 -7.45 -13.02
CA ALA A 151 2.19 -8.17 -13.97
C ALA A 151 2.90 -9.38 -14.59
N SER A 152 4.21 -9.27 -14.85
CA SER A 152 4.98 -10.37 -15.40
C SER A 152 5.13 -11.51 -14.39
N VAL A 153 5.47 -11.23 -13.13
CA VAL A 153 5.57 -12.26 -12.08
C VAL A 153 4.25 -13.02 -11.93
N ILE A 154 3.12 -12.32 -12.11
CA ILE A 154 1.79 -12.93 -12.10
C ILE A 154 1.55 -13.82 -13.32
N CYS A 155 1.58 -13.27 -14.55
CA CYS A 155 1.04 -13.94 -15.74
C CYS A 155 2.00 -14.01 -16.94
N GLY A 156 3.27 -13.67 -16.73
CA GLY A 156 4.29 -13.69 -17.76
C GLY A 156 4.47 -15.10 -18.37
N ASN A 157 4.75 -15.15 -19.67
CA ASN A 157 5.02 -16.40 -20.38
C ASN A 157 6.25 -17.15 -19.84
N ASP A 158 6.26 -18.48 -20.03
CA ASP A 158 7.42 -19.31 -19.76
C ASP A 158 8.56 -18.95 -20.72
N ARG A 159 9.71 -18.62 -20.15
CA ARG A 159 10.94 -18.25 -20.85
C ARG A 159 12.11 -18.98 -20.22
N PRO A 160 12.35 -20.25 -20.62
CA PRO A 160 13.41 -21.08 -20.06
C PRO A 160 14.81 -20.47 -20.20
N GLN A 161 15.05 -19.67 -21.24
CA GLN A 161 16.31 -18.97 -21.49
C GLN A 161 16.62 -17.89 -20.45
N ASP A 162 15.59 -17.34 -19.81
CA ASP A 162 15.67 -16.31 -18.78
C ASP A 162 15.38 -16.90 -17.38
N ASP A 163 15.24 -18.23 -17.29
CA ASP A 163 14.79 -19.00 -16.11
C ASP A 163 13.50 -18.45 -15.46
N PHE A 164 12.61 -17.94 -16.30
CA PHE A 164 11.41 -17.22 -15.87
C PHE A 164 10.13 -17.94 -16.28
N ALA A 165 9.14 -17.95 -15.41
CA ALA A 165 7.75 -18.23 -15.76
C ALA A 165 6.84 -17.53 -14.76
N GLY A 166 5.81 -16.83 -15.24
CA GLY A 166 4.75 -16.31 -14.39
C GLY A 166 4.03 -17.45 -13.66
N VAL A 167 3.51 -17.16 -12.47
CA VAL A 167 2.86 -18.18 -11.61
C VAL A 167 1.51 -18.63 -12.19
N ALA A 168 0.73 -17.69 -12.72
CA ALA A 168 -0.59 -17.91 -13.33
C ALA A 168 -0.59 -17.43 -14.81
N PRO A 169 0.16 -18.12 -15.70
CA PRO A 169 0.44 -17.63 -17.05
C PRO A 169 -0.78 -17.58 -17.99
N GLN A 170 -1.90 -18.20 -17.62
CA GLN A 170 -3.15 -18.20 -18.40
C GLN A 170 -4.24 -17.33 -17.77
N ALA A 171 -3.94 -16.61 -16.69
CA ALA A 171 -4.82 -15.55 -16.19
C ALA A 171 -4.85 -14.38 -17.18
N LYS A 172 -6.02 -13.74 -17.29
CA LYS A 172 -6.14 -12.46 -18.00
C LYS A 172 -5.90 -11.29 -17.05
N LEU A 173 -5.40 -10.18 -17.57
CA LEU A 173 -5.14 -8.98 -16.77
C LEU A 173 -6.26 -7.94 -16.93
N ILE A 174 -6.58 -7.27 -15.82
CA ILE A 174 -7.23 -5.96 -15.81
C ILE A 174 -6.16 -4.99 -15.34
N VAL A 175 -5.79 -4.01 -16.16
CA VAL A 175 -4.71 -3.08 -15.85
C VAL A 175 -5.29 -1.69 -15.60
N VAL A 176 -4.87 -1.05 -14.52
CA VAL A 176 -5.11 0.38 -14.30
C VAL A 176 -3.75 1.05 -14.13
N LYS A 177 -3.38 1.89 -15.10
CA LYS A 177 -2.24 2.81 -15.00
C LYS A 177 -2.70 4.02 -14.20
N LEU A 178 -2.24 4.10 -12.96
CA LEU A 178 -2.60 5.20 -12.07
C LEU A 178 -1.98 6.52 -12.54
N LYS A 179 -2.72 7.61 -12.32
CA LYS A 179 -2.20 8.95 -12.54
C LYS A 179 -1.50 9.49 -11.32
N ARG A 180 -0.55 10.40 -11.55
CA ARG A 180 0.15 11.10 -10.48
C ARG A 180 -0.83 11.82 -9.55
N ALA A 181 -0.57 11.77 -8.24
CA ALA A 181 -1.36 12.51 -7.26
C ALA A 181 -1.32 14.04 -7.53
N PRO A 182 -2.38 14.79 -7.19
CA PRO A 182 -2.39 16.25 -7.34
C PRO A 182 -1.27 16.93 -6.55
N GLN A 183 -0.69 18.01 -7.09
CA GLN A 183 0.41 18.75 -6.46
C GLN A 183 0.10 19.19 -5.02
N LYS A 184 -1.13 19.55 -4.70
CA LYS A 184 -1.51 19.94 -3.32
C LYS A 184 -1.27 18.82 -2.30
N LEU A 185 -1.35 17.55 -2.70
CA LEU A 185 -0.99 16.44 -1.81
C LEU A 185 0.53 16.31 -1.67
N TYR A 186 1.30 16.57 -2.75
CA TYR A 186 2.76 16.67 -2.67
C TYR A 186 3.16 17.76 -1.67
N ASP A 187 2.59 18.96 -1.80
CA ASP A 187 2.87 20.10 -0.92
C ASP A 187 2.48 19.79 0.54
N PHE A 188 1.33 19.13 0.75
CA PHE A 188 0.85 18.80 2.09
C PHE A 188 1.72 17.78 2.82
N TYR A 189 2.12 16.71 2.12
CA TYR A 189 2.93 15.63 2.66
C TYR A 189 4.45 15.82 2.45
N PHE A 190 4.87 16.96 1.92
CA PHE A 190 6.26 17.29 1.59
C PHE A 190 6.94 16.25 0.69
N ILE A 191 6.19 15.73 -0.29
CA ILE A 191 6.69 14.70 -1.21
C ILE A 191 7.50 15.41 -2.31
N PRO A 192 8.72 14.97 -2.62
CA PRO A 192 9.49 15.59 -3.68
C PRO A 192 8.90 15.32 -5.07
N ASP A 193 8.92 16.33 -5.95
CA ASP A 193 8.32 16.23 -7.30
C ASP A 193 8.91 15.11 -8.17
N ARG A 194 10.14 14.68 -7.91
CA ARG A 194 10.76 13.56 -8.64
C ARG A 194 10.13 12.19 -8.31
N LYS A 195 9.38 12.09 -7.21
CA LYS A 195 8.76 10.82 -6.78
C LYS A 195 7.38 10.66 -7.41
N MET A 196 7.10 9.47 -7.91
CA MET A 196 5.78 9.13 -8.42
C MET A 196 4.95 8.53 -7.29
N VAL A 197 3.87 9.21 -6.93
CA VAL A 197 2.91 8.74 -5.91
C VAL A 197 1.49 8.90 -6.43
N TYR A 198 0.58 8.14 -5.84
CA TYR A 198 -0.79 7.98 -6.28
C TYR A 198 -1.75 8.38 -5.17
N SER A 199 -2.82 9.09 -5.52
CA SER A 199 -3.86 9.47 -4.58
C SER A 199 -4.70 8.24 -4.20
N GLU A 200 -5.00 8.09 -2.91
CA GLU A 200 -5.92 7.07 -2.39
C GLU A 200 -7.26 7.05 -3.13
N VAL A 201 -7.80 8.22 -3.49
CA VAL A 201 -9.03 8.37 -4.29
C VAL A 201 -8.93 7.64 -5.62
N ASP A 202 -7.81 7.81 -6.31
CA ASP A 202 -7.61 7.25 -7.65
C ASP A 202 -7.37 5.73 -7.58
N VAL A 203 -6.77 5.25 -6.49
CA VAL A 203 -6.68 3.81 -6.17
C VAL A 203 -8.07 3.23 -5.89
N MET A 204 -8.90 3.89 -5.08
CA MET A 204 -10.27 3.45 -4.80
C MET A 204 -11.12 3.39 -6.09
N ARG A 205 -11.00 4.38 -6.97
CA ARG A 205 -11.64 4.35 -8.30
C ARG A 205 -11.14 3.21 -9.18
N ALA A 206 -9.83 2.95 -9.19
CA ALA A 206 -9.25 1.83 -9.93
C ALA A 206 -9.81 0.47 -9.46
N VAL A 207 -9.94 0.29 -8.15
CA VAL A 207 -10.55 -0.90 -7.56
C VAL A 207 -12.02 -1.03 -7.98
N HIS A 208 -12.78 0.06 -7.91
CA HIS A 208 -14.19 0.06 -8.32
C HIS A 208 -14.36 -0.30 -9.80
N PHE A 209 -13.62 0.35 -10.69
CA PHE A 209 -13.62 0.08 -12.12
C PHE A 209 -13.34 -1.41 -12.42
N ALA A 210 -12.30 -1.97 -11.80
CA ALA A 210 -11.92 -3.36 -12.04
C ALA A 210 -12.95 -4.36 -11.47
N ASP A 211 -13.55 -4.06 -10.32
CA ASP A 211 -14.63 -4.87 -9.74
C ASP A 211 -15.86 -4.90 -10.65
N GLU A 212 -16.28 -3.73 -11.16
CA GLU A 212 -17.39 -3.61 -12.09
C GLU A 212 -17.12 -4.34 -13.40
N PHE A 213 -15.94 -4.16 -13.99
CA PHE A 213 -15.58 -4.85 -15.23
C PHE A 213 -15.61 -6.37 -15.04
N ALA A 214 -14.98 -6.89 -13.98
CA ALA A 214 -15.01 -8.33 -13.69
C ALA A 214 -16.45 -8.83 -13.42
N GLY A 215 -17.29 -8.00 -12.80
CA GLY A 215 -18.70 -8.29 -12.55
C GLY A 215 -19.51 -8.41 -13.83
N GLN A 216 -19.32 -7.47 -14.76
CA GLN A 216 -19.94 -7.48 -16.09
C GLN A 216 -19.51 -8.69 -16.92
N LYS A 217 -18.26 -9.15 -16.78
CA LYS A 217 -17.77 -10.37 -17.42
C LYS A 217 -18.21 -11.66 -16.71
N GLY A 218 -18.84 -11.56 -15.54
CA GLY A 218 -19.26 -12.72 -14.74
C GLY A 218 -18.10 -13.61 -14.30
N ALA A 219 -16.90 -13.04 -14.16
CA ALA A 219 -15.67 -13.77 -13.90
C ALA A 219 -15.09 -13.41 -12.52
N PRO A 220 -14.38 -14.34 -11.87
CA PRO A 220 -13.74 -14.07 -10.60
C PRO A 220 -12.44 -13.26 -10.81
N ALA A 221 -12.06 -12.45 -9.83
CA ALA A 221 -10.96 -11.49 -9.92
C ALA A 221 -10.12 -11.42 -8.65
N VAL A 222 -8.81 -11.37 -8.81
CA VAL A 222 -7.83 -11.17 -7.73
C VAL A 222 -7.14 -9.82 -7.91
N PHE A 223 -7.16 -8.96 -6.89
CA PHE A 223 -6.55 -7.64 -6.91
C PHE A 223 -5.17 -7.71 -6.27
N CYS A 224 -4.14 -7.28 -7.00
CA CYS A 224 -2.78 -7.19 -6.52
C CYS A 224 -2.45 -5.73 -6.16
N MET A 225 -2.36 -5.44 -4.87
CA MET A 225 -1.98 -4.14 -4.32
C MET A 225 -0.49 -4.16 -3.94
N ALA A 226 0.34 -3.63 -4.83
CA ALA A 226 1.80 -3.50 -4.63
C ALA A 226 2.22 -2.06 -4.31
N LEU A 227 1.28 -1.28 -3.78
CA LEU A 227 1.42 0.12 -3.38
C LEU A 227 1.07 0.25 -1.89
N GLY A 228 1.68 1.22 -1.21
CA GLY A 228 1.29 1.52 0.17
C GLY A 228 1.88 2.82 0.71
N CYS A 229 1.55 3.11 1.97
CA CYS A 229 2.14 4.18 2.76
C CYS A 229 2.05 3.90 4.27
N ASN A 230 2.75 4.72 5.07
CA ASN A 230 2.72 4.64 6.55
C ASN A 230 1.61 5.48 7.17
N ASN A 231 0.78 6.16 6.36
CA ASN A 231 -0.31 6.97 6.88
C ASN A 231 -1.43 6.09 7.44
N GLY A 232 -1.92 6.45 8.62
CA GLY A 232 -3.05 5.79 9.25
C GLY A 232 -2.71 5.29 10.65
N SER A 233 -3.71 4.70 11.27
CA SER A 233 -3.67 4.07 12.59
C SER A 233 -2.96 2.72 12.59
N HIS A 234 -2.72 2.12 11.40
CA HIS A 234 -2.21 0.75 11.23
C HIS A 234 -3.13 -0.30 11.86
N THR A 235 -4.43 -0.02 11.93
CA THR A 235 -5.45 -0.94 12.45
C THR A 235 -6.35 -1.47 11.34
N GLY A 236 -6.17 -1.04 10.09
CA GLY A 236 -7.07 -1.37 8.98
C GLY A 236 -8.40 -0.61 9.02
N ALA A 237 -8.47 0.50 9.76
CA ALA A 237 -9.67 1.34 9.89
C ALA A 237 -9.76 2.47 8.85
N GLU A 238 -8.71 2.62 8.04
CA GLU A 238 -8.61 3.59 6.95
C GLU A 238 -9.61 3.28 5.82
N ASP A 239 -10.01 4.30 5.07
CA ASP A 239 -11.08 4.19 4.08
C ASP A 239 -10.75 3.22 2.95
N LEU A 240 -9.52 3.28 2.41
CA LEU A 240 -9.04 2.29 1.44
C LEU A 240 -9.01 0.87 2.05
N SER A 241 -8.52 0.69 3.27
CA SER A 241 -8.43 -0.62 3.92
C SER A 241 -9.81 -1.26 4.10
N GLU A 242 -10.80 -0.51 4.62
CA GLU A 242 -12.18 -1.01 4.73
C GLU A 242 -12.84 -1.24 3.36
N TYR A 243 -12.54 -0.40 2.36
CA TYR A 243 -13.06 -0.61 1.02
C TYR A 243 -12.53 -1.90 0.41
N LEU A 244 -11.25 -2.21 0.57
CA LEU A 244 -10.65 -3.46 0.10
C LEU A 244 -11.19 -4.67 0.87
N ASP A 245 -11.51 -4.53 2.16
CA ASP A 245 -12.20 -5.57 2.92
C ASP A 245 -13.61 -5.84 2.35
N TYR A 246 -14.37 -4.79 2.04
CA TYR A 246 -15.67 -4.92 1.39
C TYR A 246 -15.56 -5.65 0.03
N ILE A 247 -14.57 -5.30 -0.78
CA ILE A 247 -14.31 -6.00 -2.06
C ILE A 247 -13.94 -7.46 -1.81
N THR A 248 -13.06 -7.75 -0.85
CA THR A 248 -12.61 -9.12 -0.53
C THR A 248 -13.75 -10.02 -0.05
N ALA A 249 -14.75 -9.44 0.62
CA ALA A 249 -15.93 -10.17 1.09
C ALA A 249 -16.89 -10.58 -0.05
N LYS A 250 -16.83 -9.94 -1.22
CA LYS A 250 -17.67 -10.27 -2.38
C LYS A 250 -17.31 -11.64 -2.95
N ARG A 251 -18.33 -12.34 -3.43
CA ARG A 251 -18.16 -13.63 -4.13
C ARG A 251 -17.20 -13.47 -5.32
N GLY A 252 -16.23 -14.38 -5.43
CA GLY A 252 -15.27 -14.40 -6.54
C GLY A 252 -14.35 -13.19 -6.58
N ARG A 253 -14.12 -12.54 -5.44
CA ARG A 253 -13.17 -11.44 -5.28
C ARG A 253 -12.18 -11.78 -4.20
N ALA A 254 -10.90 -11.49 -4.43
CA ALA A 254 -9.86 -11.55 -3.42
C ALA A 254 -8.91 -10.38 -3.60
N VAL A 255 -8.44 -9.81 -2.50
CA VAL A 255 -7.42 -8.75 -2.54
C VAL A 255 -6.17 -9.26 -1.83
N VAL A 256 -5.02 -8.99 -2.44
CA VAL A 256 -3.69 -9.28 -1.91
C VAL A 256 -2.94 -7.96 -1.81
N ALA A 257 -2.33 -7.69 -0.66
CA ALA A 257 -1.50 -6.51 -0.43
C ALA A 257 -0.07 -6.88 0.00
N ALA A 258 0.90 -6.14 -0.51
CA ALA A 258 2.28 -6.20 -0.04
C ALA A 258 2.37 -5.62 1.38
N ALA A 259 3.14 -6.28 2.25
CA ALA A 259 3.32 -5.85 3.64
C ALA A 259 4.06 -4.50 3.79
N GLY A 260 4.78 -4.06 2.75
CA GLY A 260 5.63 -2.87 2.78
C GLY A 260 7.09 -3.19 3.07
N ASN A 261 7.97 -2.20 2.89
CA ASN A 261 9.43 -2.36 2.97
C ASN A 261 10.04 -1.45 4.06
N GLU A 262 9.41 -1.38 5.24
CA GLU A 262 9.68 -0.35 6.25
C GLU A 262 10.22 -0.90 7.58
N ALA A 263 10.39 -2.24 7.70
CA ALA A 263 10.73 -2.89 8.98
C ALA A 263 12.13 -2.56 9.51
N ASN A 264 13.06 -2.17 8.65
CA ASN A 264 14.42 -1.74 9.00
C ASN A 264 14.68 -0.25 8.71
N SER A 265 13.67 0.50 8.26
CA SER A 265 13.78 1.93 7.95
C SER A 265 13.74 2.84 9.17
N ARG A 266 13.42 2.28 10.36
CA ARG A 266 13.34 3.03 11.64
C ARG A 266 12.33 4.17 11.59
N HIS A 267 11.23 3.95 10.86
CA HIS A 267 10.12 4.90 10.71
C HIS A 267 8.96 4.65 11.68
N HIS A 268 9.12 3.73 12.63
CA HIS A 268 8.15 3.47 13.69
C HIS A 268 8.79 3.55 15.07
N TYR A 269 8.06 4.16 16.00
CA TYR A 269 8.35 4.18 17.42
C TYR A 269 7.11 3.74 18.19
N LYS A 270 7.30 2.91 19.22
CA LYS A 270 6.23 2.50 20.13
C LYS A 270 6.61 2.86 21.56
N GLY A 271 5.82 3.74 22.16
CA GLY A 271 6.02 4.22 23.52
C GLY A 271 5.02 3.65 24.49
N ARG A 272 5.39 3.67 25.78
CA ARG A 272 4.47 3.37 26.88
C ARG A 272 4.74 4.28 28.08
N ILE A 273 3.89 5.27 28.31
CA ILE A 273 3.99 6.21 29.42
C ILE A 273 2.66 6.41 30.14
N THR A 274 2.69 6.40 31.48
CA THR A 274 1.52 6.70 32.32
C THR A 274 1.68 7.97 33.13
N ASP A 275 2.87 8.16 33.74
CA ASP A 275 3.09 9.24 34.71
C ASP A 275 4.41 10.01 34.46
N THR A 276 5.16 9.63 33.42
CA THR A 276 6.45 10.23 33.08
C THR A 276 6.44 10.78 31.67
N VAL A 277 7.39 11.67 31.41
CA VAL A 277 7.63 12.25 30.10
C VAL A 277 8.63 11.37 29.35
N ASP A 278 8.39 11.18 28.05
CA ASP A 278 9.34 10.51 27.15
C ASP A 278 9.88 11.50 26.12
N ASP A 279 11.17 11.38 25.82
CA ASP A 279 11.86 12.17 24.80
C ASP A 279 12.21 11.24 23.64
N ILE A 280 11.52 11.43 22.51
CA ILE A 280 11.73 10.65 21.30
C ILE A 280 12.58 11.48 20.34
N GLU A 281 13.75 10.97 20.00
CA GLU A 281 14.70 11.64 19.12
C GLU A 281 14.54 11.17 17.66
N ILE A 282 14.43 12.13 16.76
CA ILE A 282 14.33 11.96 15.31
C ILE A 282 15.57 12.58 14.67
N ASN A 283 16.34 11.77 13.96
CA ASN A 283 17.46 12.22 13.18
C ASN A 283 17.00 12.66 11.79
N VAL A 284 17.32 13.89 11.42
CA VAL A 284 17.10 14.46 10.07
C VAL A 284 18.44 14.58 9.38
N GLU A 285 18.64 13.84 8.29
CA GLU A 285 19.94 13.72 7.60
C GLU A 285 20.41 15.04 6.98
N GLN A 286 19.51 15.76 6.31
CA GLN A 286 19.81 17.00 5.59
C GLN A 286 18.65 17.99 5.69
N ASP A 287 18.93 19.25 5.35
CA ASP A 287 17.91 20.28 5.22
C ASP A 287 16.95 19.90 4.07
N MET A 288 15.63 20.05 4.28
CA MET A 288 14.62 19.73 3.26
C MET A 288 13.36 20.58 3.43
N ASP A 289 12.50 20.58 2.41
CA ASP A 289 11.25 21.36 2.40
C ASP A 289 10.31 20.96 3.54
N GLY A 290 10.34 19.71 3.98
CA GLY A 290 9.65 19.27 5.19
C GLY A 290 9.45 17.77 5.29
N PHE A 291 8.80 17.37 6.39
CA PHE A 291 8.24 16.03 6.59
C PHE A 291 7.07 16.11 7.58
N TYR A 292 6.37 15.01 7.81
CA TYR A 292 5.31 14.93 8.81
C TYR A 292 5.48 13.72 9.72
N LEU A 293 4.85 13.73 10.89
CA LEU A 293 4.83 12.64 11.85
C LEU A 293 3.40 12.42 12.33
N GLU A 294 2.97 11.17 12.39
CA GLU A 294 1.69 10.80 12.99
C GLU A 294 1.93 10.13 14.33
N CYS A 295 1.33 10.64 15.40
CA CYS A 295 1.29 10.00 16.71
C CYS A 295 -0.12 9.50 16.99
N TRP A 296 -0.28 8.20 17.21
CA TRP A 296 -1.56 7.54 17.43
C TRP A 296 -1.63 6.91 18.81
N ALA A 297 -2.77 7.03 19.46
CA ALA A 297 -3.07 6.31 20.69
C ALA A 297 -4.52 5.86 20.72
N LEU A 298 -4.73 4.59 21.12
CA LEU A 298 -6.06 4.02 21.21
C LEU A 298 -6.86 4.71 22.33
N SER A 299 -8.14 4.95 22.09
CA SER A 299 -9.04 5.45 23.11
C SER A 299 -9.06 4.52 24.34
N PRO A 300 -9.05 5.03 25.58
CA PRO A 300 -9.21 6.43 25.99
C PRO A 300 -7.88 7.16 26.30
N GLU A 301 -6.76 6.70 25.77
CA GLU A 301 -5.44 7.29 26.04
C GLU A 301 -5.33 8.70 25.42
N LEU A 302 -4.95 9.69 26.24
CA LEU A 302 -4.76 11.08 25.82
C LEU A 302 -3.33 11.55 26.12
N PHE A 303 -2.70 12.10 25.09
CA PHE A 303 -1.35 12.66 25.14
C PHE A 303 -1.32 14.08 24.58
N THR A 304 -0.30 14.82 24.98
CA THR A 304 0.11 16.08 24.35
C THR A 304 1.62 16.07 24.16
N LEU A 305 2.13 16.93 23.28
CA LEU A 305 3.53 16.96 22.94
C LEU A 305 4.13 18.36 22.88
N SER A 306 5.45 18.42 22.98
CA SER A 306 6.27 19.56 22.58
C SER A 306 7.40 19.10 21.67
N VAL A 307 7.78 19.95 20.74
CA VAL A 307 8.91 19.76 19.85
C VAL A 307 10.08 20.61 20.32
N ILE A 308 11.26 20.02 20.35
CA ILE A 308 12.53 20.66 20.67
C ILE A 308 13.43 20.57 19.44
N SER A 309 13.95 21.71 19.01
CA SER A 309 14.83 21.81 17.84
C SER A 309 16.27 21.37 18.16
N PRO A 310 17.11 21.16 17.13
CA PRO A 310 18.51 20.80 17.33
C PRO A 310 19.32 21.82 18.14
N SER A 311 18.94 23.11 18.14
CA SER A 311 19.58 24.13 18.98
C SER A 311 19.03 24.18 20.41
N GLY A 312 18.00 23.40 20.73
CA GLY A 312 17.35 23.35 22.04
C GLY A 312 16.19 24.33 22.23
N GLN A 313 15.77 25.07 21.20
CA GLN A 313 14.53 25.85 21.27
C GLN A 313 13.34 24.87 21.38
N SER A 314 12.37 25.14 22.24
CA SER A 314 11.14 24.35 22.33
C SER A 314 9.90 25.22 22.22
N ASN A 315 8.80 24.65 21.70
CA ASN A 315 7.49 25.25 21.92
C ASN A 315 7.02 24.98 23.38
N PRO A 316 5.97 25.68 23.87
CA PRO A 316 5.44 25.43 25.21
C PRO A 316 4.98 23.98 25.40
N ALA A 317 5.22 23.42 26.58
CA ALA A 317 4.75 22.09 26.96
C ALA A 317 3.21 22.06 27.01
N GLY A 318 2.62 20.97 26.50
CA GLY A 318 1.21 20.70 26.68
C GLY A 318 0.29 21.63 25.91
N VAL A 319 0.42 21.67 24.58
CA VAL A 319 -0.54 22.35 23.69
C VAL A 319 -1.94 21.85 24.07
N PRO A 320 -2.86 22.72 24.55
CA PRO A 320 -4.14 22.26 25.02
C PRO A 320 -4.88 21.57 23.87
N MET A 321 -5.33 20.32 24.08
CA MET A 321 -6.14 19.58 23.10
C MET A 321 -7.42 20.32 22.67
N ARG A 322 -7.82 21.38 23.39
CA ARG A 322 -8.93 22.28 23.03
C ARG A 322 -8.63 23.17 21.83
N ILE A 323 -7.38 23.32 21.45
CA ILE A 323 -6.98 24.00 20.22
C ILE A 323 -6.72 22.89 19.21
N ASP A 324 -7.63 22.71 18.24
CA ASP A 324 -7.54 21.65 17.22
C ASP A 324 -6.22 21.69 16.42
N SER A 325 -5.50 22.83 16.44
CA SER A 325 -4.27 23.09 15.71
C SER A 325 -3.39 24.14 16.39
N GLY A 326 -2.07 23.97 16.41
CA GLY A 326 -1.11 24.97 16.87
C GLY A 326 0.06 25.13 15.91
N GLU A 327 0.46 26.36 15.60
CA GLU A 327 1.63 26.69 14.78
C GLU A 327 2.76 27.28 15.63
N TYR A 328 3.99 26.80 15.41
CA TYR A 328 5.17 27.16 16.20
C TYR A 328 6.37 27.47 15.31
N SER A 329 6.95 28.65 15.47
CA SER A 329 8.16 29.06 14.74
C SER A 329 9.44 28.80 15.54
N PHE A 330 10.36 28.04 14.95
CA PHE A 330 11.71 27.83 15.45
C PHE A 330 12.65 28.80 14.74
N LEU A 331 12.91 29.95 15.36
CA LEU A 331 13.48 31.13 14.69
C LEU A 331 14.96 30.95 14.31
N LEU A 332 15.71 30.16 15.08
CA LEU A 332 17.12 29.89 14.80
C LEU A 332 17.27 28.96 13.59
N GLU A 333 16.40 27.97 13.48
CA GLU A 333 16.36 27.01 12.37
C GLU A 333 15.63 27.58 11.15
N GLY A 334 14.72 28.53 11.34
CA GLY A 334 13.80 28.99 10.28
C GLY A 334 12.70 27.97 9.96
N THR A 335 12.53 26.95 10.80
CA THR A 335 11.56 25.86 10.64
C THR A 335 10.21 26.24 11.26
N GLN A 336 9.11 25.94 10.57
CA GLN A 336 7.76 26.05 11.11
C GLN A 336 7.24 24.66 11.44
N VAL A 337 6.61 24.51 12.61
CA VAL A 337 5.98 23.25 13.03
C VAL A 337 4.51 23.48 13.30
N THR A 338 3.66 22.70 12.64
CA THR A 338 2.22 22.65 12.91
C THR A 338 1.88 21.36 13.65
N ILE A 339 1.10 21.45 14.71
CA ILE A 339 0.64 20.30 15.51
C ILE A 339 -0.88 20.31 15.55
N ASP A 340 -1.51 19.33 14.90
CA ASP A 340 -2.97 19.16 14.86
C ASP A 340 -3.40 18.00 15.76
N TYR A 341 -4.41 18.21 16.61
CA TYR A 341 -4.98 17.17 17.48
C TYR A 341 -6.35 16.76 16.96
N ARG A 342 -6.57 15.45 16.77
CA ARG A 342 -7.86 14.89 16.35
C ARG A 342 -8.22 13.63 17.11
N GLN A 343 -9.51 13.45 17.32
CA GLN A 343 -10.08 12.14 17.61
C GLN A 343 -10.68 11.62 16.31
N THR A 344 -10.10 10.56 15.77
CA THR A 344 -10.42 10.01 14.45
C THR A 344 -10.53 8.49 14.51
N GLY A 345 -10.89 7.85 13.41
CA GLY A 345 -11.24 6.43 13.40
C GLY A 345 -12.72 6.22 13.71
N ARG A 346 -13.35 5.37 12.90
CA ARG A 346 -14.81 5.20 12.88
C ARG A 346 -15.36 4.50 14.11
N GLN A 347 -14.68 3.46 14.57
CA GLN A 347 -15.18 2.61 15.66
C GLN A 347 -14.64 3.01 17.03
N THR A 348 -13.39 3.48 17.07
CA THR A 348 -12.62 3.64 18.32
C THR A 348 -12.47 5.11 18.73
N ARG A 349 -12.54 6.05 17.77
CA ARG A 349 -12.32 7.50 18.00
C ARG A 349 -10.97 7.75 18.70
N ASP A 350 -9.93 7.14 18.16
CA ASP A 350 -8.56 7.20 18.64
C ASP A 350 -7.94 8.59 18.51
N LEU A 351 -6.97 8.88 19.36
CA LEU A 351 -6.19 10.10 19.28
C LEU A 351 -5.20 10.01 18.13
N LEU A 352 -5.25 11.01 17.24
CA LEU A 352 -4.22 11.34 16.27
C LEU A 352 -3.63 12.71 16.62
N ILE A 353 -2.32 12.78 16.74
CA ILE A 353 -1.56 14.04 16.72
C ILE A 353 -0.75 14.07 15.42
N PHE A 354 -1.13 14.95 14.51
CA PHE A 354 -0.47 15.09 13.21
C PHE A 354 0.48 16.29 13.25
N ILE A 355 1.78 16.03 13.06
CA ILE A 355 2.82 17.05 13.19
C ILE A 355 3.44 17.28 11.81
N ARG A 356 3.53 18.53 11.37
CA ARG A 356 4.17 18.91 10.10
C ARG A 356 5.36 19.80 10.39
N PHE A 357 6.51 19.48 9.81
CA PHE A 357 7.73 20.27 9.84
C PHE A 357 7.96 20.87 8.46
N GLU A 358 7.91 22.19 8.34
CA GLU A 358 8.18 22.92 7.10
C GLU A 358 9.54 23.62 7.20
N LYS A 359 10.34 23.53 6.14
CA LYS A 359 11.73 24.03 6.05
C LYS A 359 12.57 23.50 7.20
N VAL A 360 12.60 22.17 7.32
CA VAL A 360 13.34 21.51 8.40
C VAL A 360 14.84 21.58 8.11
N VAL A 361 15.62 21.84 9.16
CA VAL A 361 17.08 21.76 9.11
C VAL A 361 17.57 20.43 9.66
N LYS A 362 18.73 19.99 9.17
CA LYS A 362 19.42 18.79 9.63
C LYS A 362 19.73 18.82 11.12
N GLY A 363 19.72 17.64 11.72
CA GLY A 363 20.05 17.45 13.13
C GLY A 363 19.04 16.59 13.86
N VAL A 364 19.19 16.53 15.18
CA VAL A 364 18.31 15.73 16.04
C VAL A 364 17.19 16.62 16.56
N TRP A 365 15.97 16.32 16.14
CA TRP A 365 14.74 16.90 16.67
C TRP A 365 14.20 16.01 17.78
N THR A 366 13.69 16.58 18.87
CA THR A 366 13.10 15.79 19.96
C THR A 366 11.61 16.05 20.06
N ILE A 367 10.82 14.98 20.06
CA ILE A 367 9.40 14.99 20.40
C ILE A 367 9.27 14.57 21.85
N ARG A 368 8.88 15.51 22.70
CA ARG A 368 8.63 15.26 24.12
C ARG A 368 7.15 15.02 24.35
N VAL A 369 6.78 13.86 24.89
CA VAL A 369 5.39 13.42 25.06
C VAL A 369 4.98 13.47 26.54
N PHE A 370 3.81 14.02 26.80
CA PHE A 370 3.23 14.16 28.14
C PHE A 370 1.90 13.39 28.22
N PRO A 371 1.73 12.48 29.19
CA PRO A 371 0.45 11.85 29.45
C PRO A 371 -0.53 12.86 30.05
N LEU A 372 -1.76 12.91 29.52
CA LEU A 372 -2.85 13.72 30.07
C LEU A 372 -3.89 12.87 30.81
N SER A 373 -4.26 11.73 30.21
CA SER A 373 -5.18 10.76 30.79
C SER A 373 -4.88 9.40 30.17
N THR A 374 -4.27 8.51 30.94
CA THR A 374 -3.78 7.23 30.43
C THR A 374 -4.17 6.07 31.34
N ILE A 375 -4.42 4.90 30.76
CA ILE A 375 -4.65 3.65 31.49
C ILE A 375 -3.47 2.70 31.22
N GLY A 376 -3.28 2.34 29.96
CA GLY A 376 -2.18 1.52 29.47
C GLY A 376 -0.97 2.33 29.05
N GLY A 377 -1.18 3.59 28.65
CA GLY A 377 -0.12 4.53 28.28
C GLY A 377 0.53 4.29 26.92
N VAL A 378 -0.04 3.43 26.07
CA VAL A 378 0.58 3.01 24.81
C VAL A 378 0.26 4.01 23.70
N PHE A 379 1.28 4.39 22.95
CA PHE A 379 1.15 5.17 21.72
C PHE A 379 2.15 4.69 20.68
N ASN A 380 1.84 4.96 19.41
CA ASN A 380 2.70 4.69 18.27
C ASN A 380 3.00 6.01 17.55
N MET A 381 4.20 6.12 16.98
CA MET A 381 4.56 7.21 16.10
C MET A 381 5.10 6.66 14.79
N TRP A 382 4.56 7.12 13.66
CA TRP A 382 5.02 6.73 12.33
C TRP A 382 5.51 7.94 11.54
N LEU A 383 6.70 7.80 10.98
CA LEU A 383 7.26 8.69 9.97
C LEU A 383 6.76 8.28 8.57
N PRO A 384 6.83 9.18 7.58
CA PRO A 384 6.46 8.89 6.20
C PRO A 384 7.36 7.77 5.68
N MET A 385 6.84 6.92 4.82
CA MET A 385 7.65 5.82 4.29
C MET A 385 8.83 6.34 3.47
N THR A 386 9.84 5.49 3.28
CA THR A 386 11.06 5.82 2.51
C THR A 386 10.74 6.37 1.12
N GLY A 387 9.71 5.82 0.47
CA GLY A 387 9.24 6.25 -0.85
C GLY A 387 8.57 7.63 -0.88
N LEU A 388 8.35 8.30 0.26
CA LEU A 388 7.73 9.63 0.34
C LEU A 388 8.70 10.74 0.80
N LEU A 389 9.82 10.39 1.42
CA LEU A 389 10.78 11.35 2.00
C LEU A 389 11.83 11.88 1.02
N ASP A 390 12.25 13.14 1.14
CA ASP A 390 13.35 13.68 0.32
C ASP A 390 14.71 13.05 0.65
N ALA A 391 14.96 12.83 1.94
CA ALA A 391 16.17 12.27 2.52
C ALA A 391 15.85 11.44 3.78
N ASP A 392 16.84 10.79 4.40
CA ASP A 392 16.59 9.95 5.58
C ASP A 392 16.08 10.80 6.77
N VAL A 393 14.94 10.38 7.30
CA VAL A 393 14.37 10.87 8.57
C VAL A 393 14.03 9.64 9.38
N SER A 394 14.74 9.40 10.48
CA SER A 394 14.64 8.15 11.20
C SER A 394 14.64 8.34 12.70
N PHE A 395 13.91 7.49 13.43
CA PHE A 395 13.96 7.48 14.88
C PHE A 395 15.31 6.93 15.37
N ILE A 396 15.92 7.58 16.36
CA ILE A 396 17.16 7.10 16.96
C ILE A 396 16.93 5.76 17.68
N VAL A 397 15.84 5.65 18.43
CA VAL A 397 15.34 4.39 18.97
C VAL A 397 14.06 4.07 18.24
N SER A 398 13.95 2.89 17.60
CA SER A 398 12.79 2.51 16.79
C SER A 398 12.22 1.17 17.23
N GLU A 399 10.92 0.95 16.99
CA GLU A 399 10.27 -0.35 17.09
C GLU A 399 10.24 -1.00 15.70
N PRO A 400 10.77 -2.21 15.53
CA PRO A 400 10.76 -2.91 14.24
C PRO A 400 9.45 -3.64 13.89
N ASP A 401 8.53 -3.80 14.84
CA ASP A 401 7.20 -4.40 14.63
C ASP A 401 6.13 -3.33 14.39
N THR A 402 5.00 -3.68 13.74
CA THR A 402 3.92 -2.75 13.36
C THR A 402 4.41 -1.72 12.32
N THR A 403 5.12 -2.28 11.33
CA THR A 403 5.71 -1.57 10.18
C THR A 403 5.03 -1.98 8.86
N LEU A 404 3.82 -2.55 8.96
CA LEU A 404 2.97 -2.87 7.83
C LEU A 404 2.50 -1.56 7.18
N THR A 405 2.56 -1.44 5.86
CA THR A 405 2.02 -0.25 5.19
C THR A 405 0.52 -0.39 4.94
N MET A 406 -0.27 0.68 5.07
CA MET A 406 -1.64 0.72 4.56
C MET A 406 -1.60 0.48 3.03
N PRO A 407 -2.46 -0.37 2.45
CA PRO A 407 -3.65 -1.00 3.05
C PRO A 407 -3.44 -2.46 3.50
N SER A 408 -2.21 -2.88 3.76
CA SER A 408 -1.89 -4.26 4.15
C SER A 408 -2.32 -4.61 5.58
N ASP A 409 -2.78 -3.62 6.33
CA ASP A 409 -3.38 -3.74 7.65
C ASP A 409 -4.90 -4.05 7.61
N ALA A 410 -5.52 -4.02 6.42
CA ALA A 410 -6.92 -4.42 6.21
C ALA A 410 -7.19 -5.87 6.67
N LYS A 411 -8.35 -6.10 7.30
CA LYS A 411 -8.60 -7.33 8.09
C LYS A 411 -8.86 -8.55 7.21
N LEU A 412 -9.58 -8.40 6.10
CA LEU A 412 -9.96 -9.47 5.17
C LEU A 412 -8.98 -9.64 4.02
N VAL A 413 -8.27 -8.59 3.61
CA VAL A 413 -7.17 -8.67 2.62
C VAL A 413 -6.14 -9.73 3.01
N ILE A 414 -5.49 -10.36 2.03
CA ILE A 414 -4.36 -11.26 2.23
C ILE A 414 -3.07 -10.44 2.18
N THR A 415 -2.36 -10.38 3.30
CA THR A 415 -1.12 -9.59 3.41
C THR A 415 0.10 -10.48 3.27
N ALA A 416 0.94 -10.16 2.29
CA ALA A 416 2.13 -10.93 1.96
C ALA A 416 3.40 -10.19 2.39
N GLY A 417 4.10 -10.75 3.37
CA GLY A 417 5.49 -10.39 3.67
C GLY A 417 6.49 -11.09 2.74
N GLY A 418 7.74 -10.67 2.76
CA GLY A 418 8.79 -11.17 1.87
C GLY A 418 9.82 -12.05 2.56
N TYR A 419 10.24 -13.13 1.91
CA TYR A 419 11.37 -13.94 2.36
C TYR A 419 12.30 -14.37 1.21
N ASN A 420 13.52 -14.78 1.54
CA ASN A 420 14.46 -15.37 0.60
C ASN A 420 14.19 -16.88 0.47
N SER A 421 13.76 -17.32 -0.71
CA SER A 421 13.41 -18.72 -0.97
C SER A 421 14.60 -19.70 -0.94
N LEU A 422 15.83 -19.21 -1.04
CA LEU A 422 17.03 -20.06 -1.04
C LEU A 422 17.39 -20.57 0.36
N ASN A 423 17.04 -19.82 1.42
CA ASN A 423 17.48 -20.12 2.78
C ASN A 423 16.42 -19.85 3.86
N ASP A 424 15.20 -19.52 3.45
CA ASP A 424 14.08 -19.16 4.32
C ASP A 424 14.34 -17.97 5.28
N ALA A 425 15.32 -17.12 4.98
CA ALA A 425 15.54 -15.90 5.74
C ALA A 425 14.46 -14.87 5.41
N ILE A 426 13.96 -14.13 6.40
CA ILE A 426 13.05 -13.01 6.14
C ILE A 426 13.79 -11.92 5.34
N LEU A 427 13.10 -11.28 4.40
CA LEU A 427 13.57 -10.05 3.79
C LEU A 427 13.61 -8.97 4.88
N LEU A 428 14.78 -8.37 5.12
CA LEU A 428 14.99 -7.48 6.28
C LEU A 428 14.07 -6.26 6.26
N GLU A 429 13.78 -5.70 5.09
CA GLU A 429 12.84 -4.58 4.96
C GLU A 429 11.37 -5.00 5.04
N SER A 430 11.02 -6.29 4.91
CA SER A 430 9.62 -6.73 4.89
C SER A 430 8.87 -6.26 6.13
N GLY A 431 7.84 -5.45 5.89
CA GLY A 431 6.89 -4.99 6.89
C GLY A 431 6.39 -6.14 7.73
N ARG A 432 6.37 -5.94 9.05
CA ARG A 432 6.13 -6.99 10.03
C ARG A 432 5.47 -6.45 11.28
N GLY A 433 5.15 -7.36 12.19
CA GLY A 433 4.35 -7.09 13.37
C GLY A 433 2.88 -7.30 13.10
N PHE A 434 2.15 -7.55 14.18
CA PHE A 434 0.70 -7.45 14.14
C PHE A 434 0.30 -6.00 13.81
N ASP A 435 -0.94 -5.84 13.36
CA ASP A 435 -1.55 -4.51 13.27
C ASP A 435 -1.53 -3.84 14.67
N ALA A 436 -1.77 -2.53 14.73
CA ALA A 436 -1.65 -1.78 15.97
C ALA A 436 -2.61 -2.26 17.09
N ASP A 437 -3.69 -2.96 16.73
CA ASP A 437 -4.66 -3.58 17.65
C ASP A 437 -4.30 -5.03 18.04
N GLY A 438 -3.21 -5.58 17.48
CA GLY A 438 -2.77 -6.96 17.72
C GLY A 438 -3.42 -7.99 16.79
N GLY A 439 -4.12 -7.57 15.75
CA GLY A 439 -4.59 -8.44 14.67
C GLY A 439 -3.43 -9.02 13.87
N ILE A 440 -3.55 -10.31 13.56
CA ILE A 440 -2.44 -11.08 12.97
C ILE A 440 -2.22 -10.64 11.52
N LYS A 441 -1.09 -9.97 11.32
CA LYS A 441 -0.52 -9.61 10.03
C LYS A 441 1.03 -9.73 10.11
N PRO A 442 1.75 -9.88 8.98
CA PRO A 442 1.23 -10.31 7.68
C PRO A 442 0.50 -11.67 7.80
N ASP A 443 -0.35 -12.04 6.85
CA ASP A 443 -1.02 -13.35 6.90
C ASP A 443 -0.04 -14.48 6.59
N LEU A 444 0.89 -14.25 5.66
CA LEU A 444 1.91 -15.21 5.25
C LEU A 444 3.13 -14.47 4.68
N VAL A 445 4.19 -15.22 4.40
CA VAL A 445 5.32 -14.72 3.62
C VAL A 445 5.48 -15.46 2.30
N ALA A 446 5.82 -14.76 1.23
CA ALA A 446 6.09 -15.31 -0.10
C ALA A 446 7.51 -14.92 -0.57
N PRO A 447 8.09 -15.64 -1.55
CA PRO A 447 9.41 -15.30 -2.08
C PRO A 447 9.47 -13.84 -2.54
N ALA A 448 10.52 -13.13 -2.15
CA ALA A 448 10.64 -11.69 -2.37
C ALA A 448 12.08 -11.20 -2.58
N VAL A 449 13.03 -12.11 -2.70
CA VAL A 449 14.44 -11.80 -2.93
C VAL A 449 14.85 -12.35 -4.29
N ASP A 450 15.47 -11.51 -5.10
CA ASP A 450 15.95 -11.83 -6.45
C ASP A 450 14.88 -12.47 -7.35
N ILE A 451 13.64 -11.97 -7.26
CA ILE A 451 12.53 -12.47 -8.07
C ILE A 451 12.66 -11.95 -9.48
N THR A 452 12.70 -12.88 -10.44
CA THR A 452 12.85 -12.54 -11.86
C THR A 452 11.53 -12.08 -12.45
N GLY A 453 11.55 -11.00 -13.23
CA GLY A 453 10.40 -10.43 -13.93
C GLY A 453 10.82 -9.54 -15.10
N ALA A 454 9.88 -9.22 -15.97
CA ALA A 454 10.11 -8.35 -17.13
C ALA A 454 10.28 -6.89 -16.68
N ASN A 455 11.23 -6.19 -17.28
CA ASN A 455 11.42 -4.75 -17.11
C ASN A 455 10.75 -3.96 -18.23
N LEU A 456 10.88 -2.63 -18.18
CA LEU A 456 10.34 -1.70 -19.19
C LEU A 456 10.71 -2.03 -20.65
N ARG A 457 11.89 -2.63 -20.87
CA ARG A 457 12.43 -2.90 -22.21
C ARG A 457 12.24 -4.35 -22.66
N GLY A 458 11.45 -5.14 -21.94
CA GLY A 458 11.21 -6.56 -22.22
C GLY A 458 12.40 -7.47 -21.87
N MET A 459 13.41 -6.95 -21.17
CA MET A 459 14.47 -7.78 -20.60
C MET A 459 14.04 -8.30 -19.23
N TYR A 460 14.58 -9.46 -18.83
CA TYR A 460 14.29 -10.04 -17.53
C TYR A 460 15.36 -9.66 -16.50
N ILE A 461 14.90 -9.12 -15.37
CA ILE A 461 15.74 -8.66 -14.26
C ILE A 461 15.25 -9.28 -12.95
N ALA A 462 16.13 -9.32 -11.95
CA ALA A 462 15.80 -9.74 -10.60
C ALA A 462 15.58 -8.51 -9.71
N LEU A 463 14.44 -8.44 -9.02
CA LEU A 463 14.12 -7.41 -8.03
C LEU A 463 13.81 -8.04 -6.67
N SER A 464 14.02 -7.27 -5.61
CA SER A 464 13.63 -7.64 -4.25
C SER A 464 12.56 -6.68 -3.72
N GLY A 465 11.77 -7.14 -2.75
CA GLY A 465 10.72 -6.33 -2.13
C GLY A 465 9.37 -7.04 -2.02
N THR A 466 8.53 -6.55 -1.13
CA THR A 466 7.22 -7.16 -0.85
C THR A 466 6.23 -7.05 -2.02
N SER A 467 6.44 -6.14 -2.99
CA SER A 467 5.69 -6.15 -4.26
C SER A 467 5.77 -7.51 -4.98
N ALA A 468 6.94 -8.16 -4.97
CA ALA A 468 7.10 -9.48 -5.59
C ALA A 468 6.35 -10.58 -4.79
N ALA A 469 6.37 -10.48 -3.46
CA ALA A 469 5.59 -11.37 -2.58
C ALA A 469 4.08 -11.25 -2.84
N ALA A 470 3.58 -10.02 -2.99
CA ALA A 470 2.18 -9.76 -3.33
C ALA A 470 1.82 -10.30 -4.71
N ALA A 471 2.68 -10.09 -5.72
CA ALA A 471 2.48 -10.61 -7.07
C ALA A 471 2.36 -12.14 -7.09
N ILE A 472 3.28 -12.85 -6.44
CA ILE A 472 3.24 -14.31 -6.31
C ILE A 472 1.97 -14.75 -5.57
N THR A 473 1.64 -14.08 -4.47
CA THR A 473 0.46 -14.40 -3.66
C THR A 473 -0.84 -14.19 -4.45
N ALA A 474 -0.95 -13.11 -5.22
CA ALA A 474 -2.09 -12.84 -6.09
C ALA A 474 -2.23 -13.88 -7.19
N ALA A 475 -1.12 -14.32 -7.78
CA ALA A 475 -1.14 -15.36 -8.79
C ALA A 475 -1.54 -16.72 -8.20
N VAL A 476 -1.04 -17.10 -7.02
CA VAL A 476 -1.49 -18.32 -6.32
C VAL A 476 -2.97 -18.22 -5.95
N ALA A 477 -3.46 -17.05 -5.52
CA ALA A 477 -4.89 -16.82 -5.31
C ALA A 477 -5.69 -17.03 -6.60
N ALA A 478 -5.19 -16.61 -7.75
CA ALA A 478 -5.82 -16.85 -9.04
C ALA A 478 -5.86 -18.35 -9.40
N LEU A 479 -4.80 -19.10 -9.09
CA LEU A 479 -4.81 -20.56 -9.24
C LEU A 479 -5.88 -21.20 -8.36
N ILE A 480 -5.94 -20.85 -7.06
CA ILE A 480 -6.98 -21.36 -6.14
C ILE A 480 -8.38 -21.01 -6.66
N MET A 481 -8.56 -19.80 -7.19
CA MET A 481 -9.83 -19.29 -7.72
C MET A 481 -10.26 -20.02 -9.00
N GLU A 482 -9.33 -20.41 -9.87
CA GLU A 482 -9.60 -21.33 -11.00
C GLU A 482 -10.18 -22.65 -10.47
N TRP A 483 -9.53 -23.26 -9.48
CA TRP A 483 -10.00 -24.52 -8.92
C TRP A 483 -11.34 -24.40 -8.20
N MET A 484 -11.52 -23.40 -7.33
CA MET A 484 -12.74 -23.21 -6.56
C MET A 484 -13.92 -22.86 -7.47
N ILE A 485 -13.79 -21.80 -8.26
CA ILE A 485 -14.95 -21.18 -8.92
C ILE A 485 -15.07 -21.68 -10.36
N VAL A 486 -14.01 -21.57 -11.15
CA VAL A 486 -14.06 -21.88 -12.60
C VAL A 486 -14.31 -23.37 -12.84
N ARG A 487 -13.70 -24.24 -12.04
CA ARG A 487 -13.92 -25.71 -12.10
C ARG A 487 -15.10 -26.19 -11.26
N GLY A 488 -15.81 -25.29 -10.57
CA GLY A 488 -17.08 -25.59 -9.89
C GLY A 488 -16.99 -26.31 -8.54
N ASN A 489 -15.83 -26.32 -7.88
CA ASN A 489 -15.65 -27.02 -6.60
C ASN A 489 -16.24 -26.25 -5.41
N VAL A 490 -16.13 -24.92 -5.39
CA VAL A 490 -16.65 -24.02 -4.34
C VAL A 490 -17.16 -22.72 -4.99
N LEU A 491 -18.36 -22.77 -5.56
CA LEU A 491 -18.91 -21.69 -6.40
C LEU A 491 -19.13 -20.35 -5.68
N LEU A 492 -19.31 -20.36 -4.36
CA LEU A 492 -19.59 -19.17 -3.54
C LEU A 492 -18.34 -18.60 -2.86
N ALA A 493 -17.15 -19.13 -3.17
CA ALA A 493 -15.91 -18.71 -2.51
C ALA A 493 -15.63 -17.22 -2.69
N ASN A 494 -15.08 -16.60 -1.65
CA ASN A 494 -14.52 -15.25 -1.68
C ASN A 494 -13.06 -15.23 -1.19
N GLY A 495 -12.48 -14.05 -1.03
CA GLY A 495 -11.08 -13.90 -0.65
C GLY A 495 -10.78 -14.40 0.76
N VAL A 496 -11.77 -14.45 1.65
CA VAL A 496 -11.61 -15.03 2.99
C VAL A 496 -11.43 -16.54 2.90
N ASP A 497 -12.19 -17.23 2.04
CA ASP A 497 -12.02 -18.66 1.80
C ASP A 497 -10.64 -18.97 1.22
N ILE A 498 -10.21 -18.17 0.25
CA ILE A 498 -8.89 -18.31 -0.40
C ILE A 498 -7.78 -18.08 0.64
N LYS A 499 -7.89 -17.01 1.44
CA LYS A 499 -6.95 -16.72 2.54
C LYS A 499 -6.84 -17.91 3.49
N ASN A 500 -7.97 -18.45 3.94
CA ASN A 500 -8.01 -19.57 4.88
C ASN A 500 -7.32 -20.82 4.31
N VAL A 501 -7.53 -21.11 3.03
CA VAL A 501 -6.83 -22.19 2.34
C VAL A 501 -5.31 -21.95 2.32
N MET A 502 -4.87 -20.73 1.99
CA MET A 502 -3.44 -20.38 1.99
C MET A 502 -2.78 -20.51 3.36
N VAL A 503 -3.32 -19.87 4.38
CA VAL A 503 -2.72 -19.87 5.73
C VAL A 503 -2.71 -21.27 6.34
N ARG A 504 -3.72 -22.10 6.04
CA ARG A 504 -3.77 -23.49 6.51
C ARG A 504 -2.62 -24.33 5.93
N ASN A 505 -2.28 -24.12 4.67
CA ASN A 505 -1.28 -24.91 3.94
C ASN A 505 0.14 -24.33 3.99
N CYS A 506 0.34 -23.18 4.65
CA CYS A 506 1.66 -22.61 4.86
C CYS A 506 2.63 -23.63 5.45
N ARG A 507 3.84 -23.70 4.88
CA ARG A 507 4.95 -24.43 5.46
C ARG A 507 5.41 -23.69 6.71
N ARG A 508 5.69 -24.44 7.78
CA ARG A 508 6.11 -23.91 9.08
C ARG A 508 7.44 -24.52 9.48
N LYS A 509 8.35 -23.71 9.99
CA LYS A 509 9.62 -24.20 10.55
C LYS A 509 9.35 -24.89 11.88
N GLU A 510 10.02 -26.01 12.11
CA GLU A 510 9.98 -26.67 13.42
C GLU A 510 10.51 -25.72 14.50
N LYS A 511 9.97 -25.81 15.72
CA LYS A 511 10.37 -25.00 16.89
C LYS A 511 10.20 -23.48 16.72
N THR A 512 9.34 -23.05 15.79
CA THR A 512 8.87 -21.67 15.67
C THR A 512 7.38 -21.65 15.95
N ASP A 513 6.93 -20.73 16.80
CA ASP A 513 5.51 -20.55 17.09
C ASP A 513 4.82 -19.79 15.95
N TYR A 514 3.60 -20.22 15.61
CA TYR A 514 2.77 -19.58 14.59
C TYR A 514 1.33 -19.40 15.12
N PRO A 515 0.63 -18.33 14.74
CA PRO A 515 1.16 -17.22 13.95
C PRO A 515 2.16 -16.37 14.75
N ASN A 516 3.07 -15.68 14.05
CA ASN A 516 3.99 -14.73 14.66
C ASN A 516 4.12 -13.46 13.82
N LYS A 517 4.71 -12.44 14.43
CA LYS A 517 4.87 -11.10 13.85
C LYS A 517 5.69 -11.05 12.57
N ILE A 518 6.59 -12.01 12.33
CA ILE A 518 7.54 -11.97 11.22
C ILE A 518 6.99 -12.74 10.02
N PHE A 519 6.48 -13.94 10.26
CA PHE A 519 6.09 -14.89 9.21
C PHE A 519 4.58 -15.06 9.06
N GLY A 520 3.78 -14.35 9.86
CA GLY A 520 2.34 -14.56 9.91
C GLY A 520 2.03 -16.01 10.28
N TYR A 521 1.20 -16.67 9.47
CA TYR A 521 0.88 -18.09 9.61
C TYR A 521 1.90 -19.05 8.99
N GLY A 522 2.92 -18.55 8.28
CA GLY A 522 4.01 -19.34 7.73
C GLY A 522 4.46 -18.94 6.32
N PHE A 523 5.30 -19.78 5.74
CA PHE A 523 5.81 -19.62 4.39
C PHE A 523 4.79 -20.14 3.39
N MET A 524 4.47 -19.34 2.37
CA MET A 524 3.63 -19.77 1.26
C MET A 524 4.19 -21.07 0.68
N ASN A 525 3.29 -22.01 0.45
CA ASN A 525 3.60 -23.32 -0.06
C ASN A 525 2.62 -23.69 -1.17
N GLY A 526 3.04 -24.60 -2.05
CA GLY A 526 2.15 -25.16 -3.04
C GLY A 526 1.09 -26.09 -2.48
N PHE A 527 -0.05 -26.13 -3.16
CA PHE A 527 -1.17 -27.03 -2.93
C PHE A 527 -1.03 -28.22 -3.86
N ALA A 528 -0.39 -29.29 -3.38
CA ALA A 528 -0.32 -30.55 -4.13
C ALA A 528 -1.69 -31.28 -4.16
N ASN A 529 -2.58 -31.00 -3.20
CA ASN A 529 -3.94 -31.54 -3.11
C ASN A 529 -4.89 -30.47 -2.54
N PHE A 530 -5.96 -30.14 -3.28
CA PHE A 530 -7.05 -29.28 -2.81
C PHE A 530 -8.19 -30.09 -2.20
#